data_AF-A0A926H197-F1
#
_entry.id   AF-A0A926H197-F1
#
_cell.length_a   1.000
_cell.length_b   1.000
_cell.length_c   1.000
_cell.angle_alpha   90.00
_cell.angle_beta   90.00
_cell.angle_gamma   90.00
#
_symmetry.space_group_name_H-M   'P 1'
#
loop_
_entity.id
_entity.type
_entity.pdbx_description
1 polymer ?
#
loop_
_entity_poly.entity_id
_entity_poly.type
_entity_poly.pdbx_seq_one_letter_code
_entity_poly.pdbx_strand_id
1 'polypeptide(L)'
;YAIVDEVDSVLIDEARTPLIISGPVAHATDQAFDSMKPRVERLVQLQIREANSNLAEAERLLATGAKPDRDRAGILLLRAHRGHPKNNRLSKMLQDASNKRLLEETELEYMRDKNAKMGEIDDDLYYSVEEKHHSLDLTDKGRASIAASGEDPDVFLLPDLASELSDIDGSSTPVDERQTLRDEAMRLYAERSDRIHTVTQLLRAYSLYDKDVEYVVEGGKIKIVDEFTGRILEGRRYSEGLHQAIEAKEGVEVEADTQTYATVTIQNYFRLYKKLSGMTGTAETEEGEFNTIYKVDVVVIPTNRNVVRDDRNDLIYRTKREKYNAAIQEIQKLRELGRPVLVGTTTVEVSETISRMLTRLKVPHNVLNAKQHAREADVVANAGQKGAVTIATNMAGRGTDIKLGPGVKEIGGLHILGTERHESRRIDRQLRGRAGRQGDPGSSQFFISLEDDLMRLFGGERITRWMEKLGAADEVLEHPMLNKSVERAQKKVEENNFAIRKRLLEYDNVMNQQREVIYDRRRHALMGERLKSEILDYADDFVDGLLEVYFPDNIPSIQNEL
;
A
#
# COMPACT_ATOMS: atom_id res chain seq x y z
N TYR A 1 -20.58 -18.59 18.23
CA TYR A 1 -21.30 -18.29 16.97
C TYR A 1 -21.01 -16.85 16.63
N ALA A 2 -20.64 -16.55 15.39
CA ALA A 2 -20.45 -15.18 14.90
C ALA A 2 -21.41 -14.88 13.74
N ILE A 3 -21.99 -13.67 13.76
CA ILE A 3 -22.66 -13.07 12.60
C ILE A 3 -21.84 -11.84 12.21
N VAL A 4 -21.32 -11.83 10.99
CA VAL A 4 -20.52 -10.73 10.46
C VAL A 4 -21.40 -9.84 9.59
N ASP A 5 -21.65 -8.62 10.04
CA ASP A 5 -22.26 -7.60 9.20
C ASP A 5 -21.23 -7.10 8.17
N GLU A 6 -21.70 -6.69 6.99
CA GLU A 6 -20.83 -6.24 5.89
C GLU A 6 -19.72 -7.25 5.57
N VAL A 7 -20.12 -8.53 5.53
CA VAL A 7 -19.22 -9.69 5.54
C VAL A 7 -18.18 -9.68 4.42
N ASP A 8 -18.51 -9.13 3.27
CA ASP A 8 -17.59 -9.01 2.15
C ASP A 8 -16.43 -8.07 2.41
N SER A 9 -16.61 -7.04 3.25
CA SER A 9 -15.48 -6.18 3.57
C SER A 9 -14.68 -6.65 4.76
N VAL A 10 -15.31 -7.24 5.77
CA VAL A 10 -14.54 -7.81 6.88
C VAL A 10 -13.74 -9.03 6.40
N LEU A 11 -14.38 -9.95 5.65
CA LEU A 11 -13.78 -11.24 5.32
C LEU A 11 -13.00 -11.27 3.99
N ILE A 12 -13.08 -10.22 3.17
CA ILE A 12 -12.32 -10.13 1.90
C ILE A 12 -11.43 -8.88 1.87
N ASP A 13 -11.98 -7.69 2.16
CA ASP A 13 -11.20 -6.43 2.06
C ASP A 13 -10.21 -6.26 3.21
N GLU A 14 -10.69 -6.31 4.45
CA GLU A 14 -9.87 -6.15 5.66
C GLU A 14 -9.00 -7.37 5.93
N ALA A 15 -9.47 -8.54 5.50
CA ALA A 15 -8.76 -9.81 5.64
C ALA A 15 -7.44 -9.89 4.82
N ARG A 16 -7.11 -8.85 4.04
CA ARG A 16 -5.80 -8.72 3.37
C ARG A 16 -4.66 -8.47 4.35
N THR A 17 -4.96 -7.88 5.50
CA THR A 17 -3.96 -7.60 6.55
C THR A 17 -4.21 -8.47 7.78
N PRO A 18 -3.18 -9.09 8.38
CA PRO A 18 -3.36 -9.84 9.61
C PRO A 18 -3.67 -8.91 10.79
N LEU A 19 -4.35 -9.44 11.79
CA LEU A 19 -4.50 -8.81 13.09
C LEU A 19 -3.20 -9.00 13.87
N ILE A 20 -2.65 -7.90 14.38
CA ILE A 20 -1.37 -7.87 15.09
C ILE A 20 -1.59 -7.23 16.45
N ILE A 21 -1.05 -7.84 17.50
CA ILE A 21 -0.89 -7.25 18.82
C ILE A 21 0.59 -6.94 18.99
N SER A 22 0.91 -5.66 19.11
CA SER A 22 2.25 -5.18 19.41
C SER A 22 2.24 -4.30 20.65
N GLY A 23 3.41 -4.11 21.26
CA GLY A 23 3.58 -3.14 22.33
C GLY A 23 5.04 -2.72 22.50
N PRO A 24 5.28 -1.66 23.30
CA PRO A 24 6.58 -1.01 23.36
C PRO A 24 7.64 -1.94 23.95
N VAL A 25 8.84 -1.91 23.37
CA VAL A 25 10.04 -2.59 23.86
C VAL A 25 10.80 -1.64 24.78
N ALA A 26 11.25 -2.15 25.93
CA ALA A 26 12.05 -1.39 26.88
C ALA A 26 13.53 -1.36 26.45
N HIS A 27 13.87 -0.76 25.30
CA HIS A 27 15.27 -0.48 24.94
C HIS A 27 15.43 0.86 24.22
N ALA A 28 16.52 1.55 24.55
CA ALA A 28 16.84 2.95 24.27
C ALA A 28 17.43 3.19 22.87
N THR A 29 16.66 2.91 21.82
CA THR A 29 17.02 3.30 20.44
C THR A 29 16.78 4.78 20.15
N ASP A 30 16.09 5.50 21.04
CA ASP A 30 15.62 6.88 20.84
C ASP A 30 16.77 7.87 20.57
N GLN A 31 17.94 7.67 21.20
CA GLN A 31 19.09 8.58 21.03
C GLN A 31 19.77 8.46 19.65
N ALA A 32 19.64 7.32 18.96
CA ALA A 32 20.31 7.10 17.68
C ALA A 32 19.72 8.00 16.59
N PHE A 33 18.39 8.08 16.51
CA PHE A 33 17.68 8.93 15.55
C PHE A 33 17.99 10.42 15.75
N ASP A 34 17.96 10.89 17.00
CA ASP A 34 18.28 12.29 17.33
C ASP A 34 19.71 12.66 16.93
N SER A 35 20.67 11.75 17.13
CA SER A 35 22.08 11.99 16.79
C SER A 35 22.32 12.02 15.28
N MET A 36 21.63 11.16 14.50
CA MET A 36 21.84 11.00 13.06
C MET A 36 20.99 11.94 12.22
N LYS A 37 19.82 12.37 12.72
CA LYS A 37 18.90 13.26 11.99
C LYS A 37 19.58 14.47 11.35
N PRO A 38 20.42 15.28 12.04
CA PRO A 38 21.04 16.45 11.42
C PRO A 38 21.98 16.11 10.27
N ARG A 39 22.63 14.94 10.33
CA ARG A 39 23.55 14.46 9.27
C ARG A 39 22.76 14.01 8.05
N VAL A 40 21.70 13.22 8.26
CA VAL A 40 20.82 12.74 7.20
C VAL A 40 20.08 13.89 6.53
N GLU A 41 19.55 14.85 7.31
CA GLU A 41 18.86 16.02 6.77
C GLU A 41 19.78 16.83 5.85
N ARG A 42 21.05 17.04 6.24
CA ARG A 42 22.05 17.69 5.38
C ARG A 42 22.27 16.91 4.08
N LEU A 43 22.38 15.58 4.17
CA LEU A 43 22.58 14.71 3.00
C LEU A 43 21.39 14.81 2.03
N VAL A 44 20.16 14.78 2.54
CA VAL A 44 18.92 14.96 1.76
C VAL A 44 18.92 16.33 1.07
N GLN A 45 19.33 17.40 1.75
CA GLN A 45 19.42 18.73 1.14
C GLN A 45 20.49 18.83 0.04
N LEU A 46 21.57 18.05 0.13
CA LEU A 46 22.56 17.95 -0.94
C LEU A 46 22.00 17.15 -2.13
N GLN A 47 21.33 16.04 -1.86
CA GLN A 47 20.66 15.21 -2.86
C GLN A 47 19.62 16.01 -3.65
N ILE A 48 18.74 16.76 -2.97
CA ILE A 48 17.71 17.59 -3.62
C ILE A 48 18.35 18.63 -4.53
N ARG A 49 19.47 19.23 -4.12
CA ARG A 49 20.21 20.20 -4.95
C ARG A 49 20.80 19.54 -6.20
N GLU A 50 21.40 18.36 -6.06
CA GLU A 50 21.93 17.57 -7.17
C GLU A 50 20.82 17.20 -8.17
N ALA A 51 19.69 16.67 -7.68
CA ALA A 51 18.55 16.31 -8.51
C ALA A 51 17.96 17.53 -9.25
N ASN A 52 17.84 18.68 -8.58
CA ASN A 52 17.37 19.92 -9.21
C ASN A 52 18.35 20.46 -10.27
N SER A 53 19.65 20.30 -10.06
CA SER A 53 20.69 20.64 -11.04
C SER A 53 20.56 19.77 -12.29
N ASN A 54 20.43 18.45 -12.10
CA ASN A 54 20.21 17.49 -13.18
C ASN A 54 18.95 17.81 -13.99
N LEU A 55 17.84 18.16 -13.34
CA LEU A 55 16.60 18.57 -14.01
C LEU A 55 16.76 19.85 -14.83
N ALA A 56 17.46 20.86 -14.28
CA ALA A 56 17.67 22.12 -14.98
C ALA A 56 18.51 21.92 -16.25
N GLU A 57 19.54 21.08 -16.18
CA GLU A 57 20.37 20.75 -17.33
C GLU A 57 19.63 19.88 -18.35
N ALA A 58 18.85 18.89 -17.90
CA ALA A 58 18.02 18.08 -18.77
C ALA A 58 17.03 18.94 -19.58
N GLU A 59 16.36 19.90 -18.92
CA GLU A 59 15.43 20.83 -19.59
C GLU A 59 16.15 21.70 -20.65
N ARG A 60 17.36 22.18 -20.33
CA ARG A 60 18.18 22.95 -21.29
C ARG A 60 18.53 22.11 -22.53
N LEU A 61 18.96 20.87 -22.33
CA LEU A 61 19.33 19.95 -23.42
C LEU A 61 18.12 19.52 -24.25
N LEU A 62 16.96 19.29 -23.63
CA LEU A 62 15.73 18.96 -24.35
C LEU A 62 15.25 20.12 -25.24
N ALA A 63 15.54 21.37 -24.85
CA ALA A 63 15.19 22.55 -25.64
C ALA A 63 16.05 22.71 -26.92
N THR A 64 17.24 22.11 -27.00
CA THR A 64 18.10 22.21 -28.20
C THR A 64 17.63 21.32 -29.35
N GLY A 65 16.98 20.19 -29.02
CA GLY A 65 16.48 19.21 -29.99
C GLY A 65 17.55 18.38 -30.69
N ALA A 66 18.83 18.50 -30.33
CA ALA A 66 19.91 17.70 -30.91
C ALA A 66 19.92 16.27 -30.34
N LYS A 67 20.21 15.28 -31.18
CA LYS A 67 20.21 13.86 -30.75
C LYS A 67 21.19 13.57 -29.58
N PRO A 68 22.45 14.03 -29.60
CA PRO A 68 23.38 13.80 -28.48
C PRO A 68 22.91 14.45 -27.16
N ASP A 69 22.26 15.60 -27.27
CA ASP A 69 21.71 16.32 -26.11
C ASP A 69 20.51 15.60 -25.53
N ARG A 70 19.70 14.95 -26.38
CA ARG A 70 18.55 14.12 -25.96
C ARG A 70 19.00 12.89 -25.17
N ASP A 71 20.03 12.18 -25.63
CA ASP A 71 20.55 10.98 -24.94
C ASP A 71 21.10 11.38 -23.54
N ARG A 72 21.85 12.48 -23.48
CA ARG A 72 22.35 13.05 -22.22
C ARG A 72 21.23 13.55 -21.30
N ALA A 73 20.18 14.14 -21.86
CA ALA A 73 19.01 14.53 -21.09
C ALA A 73 18.29 13.32 -20.49
N GLY A 74 18.24 12.18 -21.19
CA GLY A 74 17.71 10.92 -20.67
C GLY A 74 18.44 10.45 -19.41
N ILE A 75 19.77 10.47 -19.43
CA ILE A 75 20.62 10.14 -18.26
C ILE A 75 20.31 11.07 -17.07
N LEU A 76 20.23 12.38 -17.32
CA LEU A 76 19.97 13.36 -16.27
C LEU A 76 18.54 13.24 -15.71
N LEU A 77 17.55 12.94 -16.55
CA LEU A 77 16.20 12.62 -16.11
C LEU A 77 16.18 11.36 -15.24
N LEU A 78 16.91 10.31 -15.63
CA LEU A 78 17.03 9.08 -14.85
C LEU A 78 17.69 9.33 -13.49
N ARG A 79 18.78 10.11 -13.46
CA ARG A 79 19.44 10.52 -12.21
C ARG A 79 18.52 11.35 -11.31
N ALA A 80 17.78 12.30 -11.88
CA ALA A 80 16.82 13.08 -11.11
C ALA A 80 15.68 12.21 -10.57
N HIS A 81 15.22 11.23 -11.34
CA HIS A 81 14.18 10.28 -10.95
C HIS A 81 14.64 9.36 -9.82
N ARG A 82 15.82 8.74 -9.93
CA ARG A 82 16.41 7.92 -8.87
C ARG A 82 16.84 8.75 -7.67
N GLY A 83 17.16 10.03 -7.86
CA GLY A 83 17.67 10.87 -6.80
C GLY A 83 16.62 11.59 -5.96
N HIS A 84 15.52 12.02 -6.58
CA HIS A 84 14.38 12.65 -5.90
C HIS A 84 13.09 12.41 -6.71
N PRO A 85 12.50 11.20 -6.65
CA PRO A 85 11.38 10.79 -7.52
C PRO A 85 10.13 11.67 -7.34
N LYS A 86 9.86 12.11 -6.10
CA LYS A 86 8.72 12.95 -5.74
C LYS A 86 8.87 14.45 -6.09
N ASN A 87 9.84 14.81 -6.93
CA ASN A 87 10.06 16.20 -7.31
C ASN A 87 8.97 16.72 -8.25
N ASN A 88 8.22 17.75 -7.82
CA ASN A 88 7.15 18.37 -8.61
C ASN A 88 7.58 18.82 -10.03
N ARG A 89 8.82 19.29 -10.20
CA ARG A 89 9.35 19.69 -11.52
C ARG A 89 9.56 18.48 -12.41
N LEU A 90 10.10 17.39 -11.87
CA LEU A 90 10.24 16.11 -12.58
C LEU A 90 8.85 15.58 -13.00
N SER A 91 7.90 15.50 -12.05
CA SER A 91 6.55 15.01 -12.35
C SER A 91 5.89 15.81 -13.47
N LYS A 92 6.06 17.15 -13.48
CA LYS A 92 5.57 18.01 -14.56
C LYS A 92 6.26 17.74 -15.90
N MET A 93 7.58 17.52 -15.92
CA MET A 93 8.31 17.19 -17.15
C MET A 93 7.88 15.82 -17.72
N LEU A 94 7.57 14.85 -16.86
CA LEU A 94 7.13 13.51 -17.24
C LEU A 94 5.65 13.42 -17.68
N GLN A 95 4.88 14.50 -17.54
CA GLN A 95 3.56 14.60 -18.18
C GLN A 95 3.67 14.64 -19.71
N ASP A 96 4.82 15.06 -20.25
CA ASP A 96 5.12 14.93 -21.67
C ASP A 96 5.48 13.48 -22.00
N ALA A 97 4.70 12.87 -22.89
CA ALA A 97 4.89 11.48 -23.32
C ALA A 97 6.26 11.22 -23.97
N SER A 98 6.89 12.22 -24.60
CA SER A 98 8.22 12.09 -25.18
C SER A 98 9.30 11.99 -24.10
N ASN A 99 9.20 12.82 -23.05
CA ASN A 99 10.15 12.80 -21.93
C ASN A 99 9.99 11.53 -21.11
N LYS A 100 8.74 11.09 -20.90
CA LYS A 100 8.46 9.83 -20.22
C LYS A 100 9.05 8.63 -20.96
N ARG A 101 8.86 8.55 -22.28
CA ARG A 101 9.48 7.50 -23.11
C ARG A 101 11.00 7.55 -23.07
N LEU A 102 11.58 8.75 -23.13
CA LEU A 102 13.02 8.92 -23.04
C LEU A 102 13.57 8.37 -21.71
N LEU A 103 12.93 8.69 -20.57
CA LEU A 103 13.27 8.14 -19.27
C LEU A 103 13.20 6.60 -19.28
N GLU A 104 12.08 6.03 -19.74
CA GLU A 104 11.85 4.58 -19.80
C GLU A 104 12.87 3.86 -20.70
N GLU A 105 13.21 4.46 -21.85
CA GLU A 105 14.22 3.93 -22.79
C GLU A 105 15.63 3.96 -22.18
N THR A 106 16.01 5.07 -21.54
CA THR A 106 17.29 5.18 -20.84
C THR A 106 17.36 4.22 -19.66
N GLU A 107 16.31 4.11 -18.84
CA GLU A 107 16.25 3.16 -17.73
C GLU A 107 16.47 1.73 -18.22
N LEU A 108 15.78 1.33 -19.30
CA LEU A 108 15.95 0.00 -19.91
C LEU A 108 17.37 -0.22 -20.42
N GLU A 109 18.04 0.80 -20.97
CA GLU A 109 19.42 0.69 -21.43
C GLU A 109 20.39 0.39 -20.26
N TYR A 110 20.23 1.08 -19.14
CA TYR A 110 21.09 0.93 -17.97
C TYR A 110 20.76 -0.28 -17.09
N MET A 111 19.53 -0.82 -17.22
CA MET A 111 19.15 -2.11 -16.63
C MET A 111 19.60 -3.33 -17.45
N ARG A 112 20.04 -3.15 -18.71
CA ARG A 112 20.58 -4.27 -19.51
C ARG A 112 21.76 -4.91 -18.80
N ASP A 113 21.87 -6.23 -18.94
CA ASP A 113 22.91 -7.05 -18.32
C ASP A 113 22.90 -7.02 -16.77
N LYS A 114 21.72 -7.23 -16.17
CA LYS A 114 21.52 -7.35 -14.71
C LYS A 114 21.97 -6.08 -13.94
N ASN A 115 21.58 -4.90 -14.39
CA ASN A 115 21.89 -3.62 -13.74
C ASN A 115 23.40 -3.29 -13.65
N ALA A 116 24.26 -3.96 -14.43
CA ALA A 116 25.71 -3.77 -14.35
C ALA A 116 26.15 -2.31 -14.57
N LYS A 117 25.39 -1.53 -15.34
CA LYS A 117 25.69 -0.12 -15.62
C LYS A 117 24.96 0.86 -14.71
N MET A 118 24.05 0.41 -13.85
CA MET A 118 23.26 1.30 -13.00
C MET A 118 24.14 2.08 -12.01
N GLY A 119 25.29 1.51 -11.62
CA GLY A 119 26.30 2.23 -10.84
C GLY A 119 26.73 3.55 -11.47
N GLU A 120 26.86 3.63 -12.80
CA GLU A 120 27.24 4.88 -13.50
C GLU A 120 26.21 6.02 -13.35
N ILE A 121 24.96 5.66 -13.07
CA ILE A 121 23.88 6.59 -12.78
C ILE A 121 23.92 7.00 -11.32
N ASP A 122 24.05 6.02 -10.43
CA ASP A 122 23.94 6.19 -8.99
C ASP A 122 25.19 6.86 -8.37
N ASP A 123 26.39 6.65 -8.90
CA ASP A 123 27.66 7.18 -8.37
C ASP A 123 27.68 8.72 -8.27
N ASP A 124 26.95 9.41 -9.14
CA ASP A 124 26.83 10.88 -9.12
C ASP A 124 25.81 11.39 -8.09
N LEU A 125 25.01 10.50 -7.50
CA LEU A 125 24.07 10.80 -6.42
C LEU A 125 24.71 10.55 -5.06
N TYR A 126 24.13 11.09 -3.98
CA TYR A 126 24.52 10.75 -2.61
C TYR A 126 23.85 9.46 -2.13
N TYR A 127 22.67 9.16 -2.67
CA TYR A 127 22.00 7.89 -2.51
C TYR A 127 21.04 7.68 -3.68
N SER A 128 20.70 6.44 -3.97
CA SER A 128 19.68 6.09 -4.96
C SER A 128 18.39 5.67 -4.28
N VAL A 129 17.26 5.98 -4.91
CA VAL A 129 15.90 5.66 -4.44
C VAL A 129 15.22 4.79 -5.48
N GLU A 130 14.74 3.62 -5.06
CA GLU A 130 13.86 2.79 -5.88
C GLU A 130 12.44 2.79 -5.33
N GLU A 131 11.62 3.70 -5.85
CA GLU A 131 10.25 3.92 -5.38
C GLU A 131 9.40 2.64 -5.42
N LYS A 132 9.54 1.78 -6.43
CA LYS A 132 8.75 0.53 -6.53
C LYS A 132 9.06 -0.48 -5.42
N HIS A 133 10.29 -0.50 -4.94
CA HIS A 133 10.75 -1.44 -3.90
C HIS A 133 10.89 -0.78 -2.53
N HIS A 134 10.69 0.54 -2.45
CA HIS A 134 10.90 1.35 -1.25
C HIS A 134 12.30 1.14 -0.65
N SER A 135 13.28 0.85 -1.50
CA SER A 135 14.68 0.63 -1.15
C SER A 135 15.51 1.88 -1.44
N LEU A 136 16.61 1.97 -0.71
CA LEU A 136 17.49 3.12 -0.70
C LEU A 136 18.91 2.63 -0.44
N ASP A 137 19.84 3.03 -1.29
CA ASP A 137 21.23 2.62 -1.21
C ASP A 137 22.16 3.84 -1.14
N LEU A 138 23.03 3.85 -0.13
CA LEU A 138 24.04 4.90 0.05
C LEU A 138 25.20 4.69 -0.90
N THR A 139 25.50 5.71 -1.70
CA THR A 139 26.65 5.69 -2.60
C THR A 139 27.92 6.06 -1.83
N ASP A 140 29.08 5.86 -2.45
CA ASP A 140 30.38 6.25 -1.89
C ASP A 140 30.41 7.76 -1.58
N LYS A 141 29.86 8.57 -2.50
CA LYS A 141 29.67 10.02 -2.34
C LYS A 141 28.78 10.34 -1.14
N GLY A 142 27.74 9.55 -0.91
CA GLY A 142 26.87 9.62 0.26
C GLY A 142 27.58 9.36 1.57
N ARG A 143 28.29 8.23 1.66
CA ARG A 143 29.03 7.80 2.86
C ARG A 143 30.10 8.81 3.25
N ALA A 144 30.85 9.32 2.27
CA ALA A 144 31.83 10.38 2.51
C ALA A 144 31.21 11.69 3.04
N SER A 145 29.96 11.99 2.66
CA SER A 145 29.29 13.24 3.02
C SER A 145 28.57 13.17 4.37
N ILE A 146 28.11 11.99 4.78
CA ILE A 146 27.42 11.78 6.05
C ILE A 146 28.40 11.52 7.23
N ALA A 147 29.61 11.05 6.93
CA ALA A 147 30.68 10.94 7.91
C ALA A 147 31.04 12.30 8.53
N ALA A 148 31.27 12.32 9.84
CA ALA A 148 31.74 13.53 10.52
C ALA A 148 33.18 13.89 10.12
N SER A 149 33.59 15.12 10.39
CA SER A 149 34.97 15.55 10.12
C SER A 149 35.95 14.71 10.96
N GLY A 150 36.81 13.95 10.29
CA GLY A 150 37.76 13.03 10.93
C GLY A 150 37.22 11.64 11.24
N GLU A 151 35.97 11.34 10.87
CA GLU A 151 35.39 9.99 10.91
C GLU A 151 35.66 9.26 9.59
N ASP A 152 35.94 7.97 9.67
CA ASP A 152 36.12 7.12 8.50
C ASP A 152 34.77 6.88 7.80
N PRO A 153 34.63 7.16 6.49
CA PRO A 153 33.43 6.82 5.72
C PRO A 153 33.01 5.35 5.81
N ASP A 154 33.96 4.44 6.06
CA ASP A 154 33.71 2.99 6.15
C ASP A 154 32.95 2.58 7.43
N VAL A 155 32.68 3.53 8.34
CA VAL A 155 31.75 3.34 9.47
C VAL A 155 30.32 3.04 8.99
N PHE A 156 29.97 3.46 7.78
CA PHE A 156 28.69 3.15 7.13
C PHE A 156 28.76 1.94 6.18
N LEU A 157 29.80 1.12 6.30
CA LEU A 157 29.92 -0.18 5.64
C LEU A 157 29.90 -1.30 6.67
N LEU A 158 29.15 -2.35 6.36
CA LEU A 158 29.13 -3.58 7.16
C LEU A 158 30.45 -4.33 6.95
N PRO A 159 31.19 -4.65 8.02
CA PRO A 159 32.38 -5.48 7.91
C PRO A 159 32.00 -6.94 7.62
N ASP A 160 32.89 -7.67 6.96
CA ASP A 160 32.74 -9.12 6.75
C ASP A 160 33.09 -9.85 8.05
N LEU A 161 32.09 -9.98 8.91
CA LEU A 161 32.21 -10.64 10.21
C LEU A 161 32.66 -12.09 10.07
N ALA A 162 32.30 -12.79 8.98
CA ALA A 162 32.68 -14.19 8.80
C ALA A 162 34.19 -14.33 8.56
N SER A 163 34.74 -13.48 7.68
CA SER A 163 36.18 -13.43 7.42
C SER A 163 36.97 -12.98 8.66
N GLU A 164 36.50 -11.94 9.36
CA GLU A 164 37.16 -11.42 10.57
C GLU A 164 37.18 -12.45 11.71
N LEU A 165 36.06 -13.15 11.94
CA LEU A 165 36.01 -14.22 12.93
C LEU A 165 36.92 -15.40 12.54
N SER A 166 36.98 -15.75 11.25
CA SER A 166 37.88 -16.80 10.75
C SER A 166 39.35 -16.44 10.95
N ASP A 167 39.73 -15.18 10.73
CA ASP A 167 41.09 -14.69 10.95
C ASP A 167 41.47 -14.71 12.43
N ILE A 168 40.54 -14.33 13.32
CA ILE A 168 40.72 -14.41 14.78
C ILE A 168 40.90 -15.85 15.22
N ASP A 169 40.08 -16.77 14.70
CA ASP A 169 40.13 -18.19 15.03
C ASP A 169 41.44 -18.85 14.55
N GLY A 170 41.98 -18.40 13.41
CA GLY A 170 43.25 -18.85 12.83
C GLY A 170 44.51 -18.21 13.43
N SER A 171 44.38 -17.21 14.31
CA SER A 171 45.52 -16.50 14.90
C SER A 171 46.22 -17.31 16.01
N SER A 172 47.52 -17.07 16.24
CA SER A 172 48.30 -17.71 17.33
C SER A 172 48.06 -17.08 18.71
N THR A 173 46.97 -16.35 18.88
CA THR A 173 46.60 -15.58 20.07
C THR A 173 45.99 -16.50 21.15
N PRO A 174 46.26 -16.27 22.46
CA PRO A 174 45.66 -17.04 23.55
C PRO A 174 44.12 -17.10 23.49
N VAL A 175 43.53 -18.19 23.99
CA VAL A 175 42.07 -18.44 23.91
C VAL A 175 41.23 -17.31 24.52
N ASP A 176 41.62 -16.80 25.69
CA ASP A 176 40.90 -15.73 26.38
C ASP A 176 40.94 -14.39 25.61
N GLU A 177 42.06 -14.10 24.95
CA GLU A 177 42.25 -12.90 24.13
C GLU A 177 41.52 -13.02 22.78
N ARG A 178 41.45 -14.23 22.20
CA ARG A 178 40.59 -14.51 21.03
C ARG A 178 39.10 -14.29 21.33
N GLN A 179 38.61 -14.73 22.48
CA GLN A 179 37.22 -14.51 22.88
C GLN A 179 36.91 -13.00 22.98
N THR A 180 37.83 -12.24 23.57
CA THR A 180 37.69 -10.78 23.70
C THR A 180 37.65 -10.09 22.33
N LEU A 181 38.50 -10.51 21.39
CA LEU A 181 38.50 -10.00 20.01
C LEU A 181 37.22 -10.38 19.24
N ARG A 182 36.68 -11.60 19.44
CA ARG A 182 35.39 -12.00 18.86
C ARG A 182 34.25 -11.12 19.37
N ASP A 183 34.18 -10.92 20.68
CA ASP A 183 33.15 -10.09 21.32
C ASP A 183 33.25 -8.63 20.83
N GLU A 184 34.46 -8.12 20.63
CA GLU A 184 34.69 -6.79 20.05
C GLU A 184 34.25 -6.70 18.57
N ALA A 185 34.60 -7.68 17.73
CA ALA A 185 34.18 -7.72 16.33
C ALA A 185 32.64 -7.79 16.21
N MET A 186 31.99 -8.63 17.02
CA MET A 186 30.53 -8.73 17.06
C MET A 186 29.87 -7.44 17.54
N ARG A 187 30.44 -6.79 18.57
CA ARG A 187 29.95 -5.50 19.08
C ARG A 187 30.06 -4.40 18.02
N LEU A 188 31.21 -4.32 17.33
CA LEU A 188 31.43 -3.33 16.27
C LEU A 188 30.49 -3.56 15.08
N TYR A 189 30.29 -4.82 14.69
CA TYR A 189 29.33 -5.19 13.65
C TYR A 189 27.91 -4.75 14.01
N ALA A 190 27.45 -5.05 15.24
CA ALA A 190 26.13 -4.66 15.71
C ALA A 190 25.96 -3.12 15.72
N GLU A 191 26.92 -2.38 16.26
CA GLU A 191 26.88 -0.91 16.30
C GLU A 191 26.85 -0.27 14.90
N ARG A 192 27.62 -0.81 13.95
CA ARG A 192 27.58 -0.35 12.55
C ARG A 192 26.26 -0.70 11.88
N SER A 193 25.74 -1.90 12.11
CA SER A 193 24.46 -2.36 11.56
C SER A 193 23.31 -1.46 12.03
N ASP A 194 23.22 -1.19 13.33
CA ASP A 194 22.18 -0.32 13.91
C ASP A 194 22.26 1.11 13.36
N ARG A 195 23.47 1.65 13.21
CA ARG A 195 23.70 2.99 12.64
C ARG A 195 23.33 3.06 11.16
N ILE A 196 23.73 2.07 10.36
CA ILE A 196 23.34 1.98 8.94
C ILE A 196 21.82 1.87 8.83
N HIS A 197 21.19 1.01 9.64
CA HIS A 197 19.75 0.86 9.68
C HIS A 197 19.04 2.18 10.02
N THR A 198 19.50 2.89 11.06
CA THR A 198 18.97 4.20 11.47
C THR A 198 19.05 5.21 10.32
N VAL A 199 20.21 5.31 9.66
CA VAL A 199 20.42 6.21 8.51
C VAL A 199 19.50 5.84 7.35
N THR A 200 19.38 4.56 7.02
CA THR A 200 18.50 4.08 5.95
C THR A 200 17.03 4.41 6.25
N GLN A 201 16.55 4.20 7.48
CA GLN A 201 15.16 4.55 7.83
C GLN A 201 14.92 6.05 7.81
N LEU A 202 15.86 6.87 8.28
CA LEU A 202 15.76 8.34 8.14
C LEU A 202 15.72 8.76 6.67
N LEU A 203 16.60 8.21 5.82
CA LEU A 203 16.58 8.50 4.39
C LEU A 203 15.25 8.10 3.74
N ARG A 204 14.69 6.94 4.11
CA ARG A 204 13.35 6.52 3.66
C ARG A 204 12.29 7.52 4.10
N ALA A 205 12.27 7.89 5.39
CA ALA A 205 11.33 8.86 5.93
C ALA A 205 11.42 10.23 5.22
N TYR A 206 12.62 10.73 4.92
CA TYR A 206 12.80 12.01 4.24
C TYR A 206 12.47 11.95 2.73
N SER A 207 12.77 10.85 2.05
CA SER A 207 12.72 10.75 0.58
C SER A 207 11.43 10.15 0.04
N LEU A 208 10.73 9.31 0.82
CA LEU A 208 9.57 8.54 0.36
C LEU A 208 8.28 8.85 1.14
N TYR A 209 8.34 9.43 2.35
CA TYR A 209 7.16 9.65 3.18
C TYR A 209 6.91 11.14 3.43
N ASP A 210 5.84 11.67 2.84
CA ASP A 210 5.43 13.05 2.95
C ASP A 210 4.26 13.22 3.92
N LYS A 211 4.34 14.32 4.65
CA LYS A 211 3.26 14.77 5.52
C LYS A 211 2.01 15.09 4.69
N ASP A 212 0.86 14.71 5.22
CA ASP A 212 -0.48 14.84 4.61
C ASP A 212 -0.73 13.93 3.39
N VAL A 213 0.22 13.06 3.04
CA VAL A 213 0.07 12.03 2.00
C VAL A 213 0.09 10.65 2.65
N GLU A 214 1.24 10.17 3.10
CA GLU A 214 1.37 8.83 3.72
C GLU A 214 1.06 8.86 5.23
N TYR A 215 1.24 10.00 5.89
CA TYR A 215 0.94 10.16 7.32
C TYR A 215 0.50 11.58 7.66
N VAL A 216 -0.10 11.76 8.83
CA VAL A 216 -0.43 13.07 9.42
C VAL A 216 0.13 13.18 10.83
N VAL A 217 0.35 14.41 11.30
CA VAL A 217 0.76 14.68 12.68
C VAL A 217 -0.46 15.21 13.44
N GLU A 218 -0.96 14.44 14.40
CA GLU A 218 -2.14 14.80 15.20
C GLU A 218 -1.92 14.49 16.67
N GLY A 219 -2.17 15.47 17.55
CA GLY A 219 -1.96 15.29 18.99
C GLY A 219 -0.50 15.03 19.38
N GLY A 220 0.47 15.50 18.58
CA GLY A 220 1.90 15.25 18.78
C GLY A 220 2.35 13.83 18.40
N LYS A 221 1.51 13.05 17.71
CA LYS A 221 1.83 11.70 17.25
C LYS A 221 1.71 11.57 15.74
N ILE A 222 2.49 10.65 15.16
CA ILE A 222 2.34 10.26 13.76
C ILE A 222 1.17 9.31 13.65
N LYS A 223 0.27 9.56 12.68
CA LYS A 223 -0.80 8.63 12.33
C LYS A 223 -0.72 8.30 10.84
N ILE A 224 -0.76 7.02 10.53
CA ILE A 224 -0.67 6.51 9.15
C ILE A 224 -1.96 6.81 8.40
N VAL A 225 -1.83 7.27 7.16
CA VAL A 225 -2.94 7.41 6.22
C VAL A 225 -2.92 6.20 5.29
N ASP A 226 -4.03 5.48 5.24
CA ASP A 226 -4.25 4.43 4.24
C ASP A 226 -4.30 5.08 2.85
N GLU A 227 -3.38 4.70 1.96
CA GLU A 227 -3.25 5.24 0.61
C GLU A 227 -4.51 5.02 -0.25
N PHE A 228 -5.24 3.92 -0.03
CA PHE A 228 -6.44 3.60 -0.79
C PHE A 228 -7.63 4.38 -0.24
N THR A 229 -7.84 4.31 1.07
CA THR A 229 -9.08 4.81 1.67
C THR A 229 -8.99 6.25 2.18
N GLY A 230 -7.78 6.79 2.36
CA GLY A 230 -7.52 8.07 3.01
C GLY A 230 -7.77 8.05 4.52
N ARG A 231 -8.09 6.88 5.10
CA ARG A 231 -8.40 6.70 6.52
C ARG A 231 -7.15 6.82 7.36
N ILE A 232 -7.30 7.42 8.52
CA ILE A 232 -6.28 7.36 9.56
C ILE A 232 -6.36 5.98 10.21
N LEU A 233 -5.27 5.22 10.14
CA LEU A 233 -5.16 3.90 10.75
C LEU A 233 -4.72 4.04 12.21
N GLU A 234 -5.69 4.19 13.12
CA GLU A 234 -5.40 4.32 14.55
C GLU A 234 -4.72 3.06 15.11
N GLY A 235 -3.71 3.27 15.96
CA GLY A 235 -2.94 2.21 16.59
C GLY A 235 -1.99 1.45 15.66
N ARG A 236 -1.87 1.84 14.38
CA ARG A 236 -0.90 1.24 13.45
C ARG A 236 0.38 2.07 13.38
N ARG A 237 1.52 1.38 13.34
CA ARG A 237 2.85 1.96 13.16
C ARG A 237 3.54 1.30 11.97
N TYR A 238 4.47 2.00 11.34
CA TYR A 238 5.32 1.43 10.29
C TYR A 238 6.35 0.51 10.94
N SER A 239 6.70 -0.58 10.27
CA SER A 239 7.65 -1.58 10.79
C SER A 239 9.11 -1.14 10.63
N GLU A 240 10.02 -1.89 11.27
CA GLU A 240 11.48 -1.80 11.08
C GLU A 240 12.05 -0.39 11.32
N GLY A 241 11.62 0.29 12.39
CA GLY A 241 12.17 1.60 12.75
C GLY A 241 11.72 2.78 11.88
N LEU A 242 10.94 2.54 10.81
CA LEU A 242 10.50 3.60 9.91
C LEU A 242 9.55 4.60 10.59
N HIS A 243 8.70 4.13 11.49
CA HIS A 243 7.76 5.02 12.18
C HIS A 243 8.50 6.00 13.10
N GLN A 244 9.51 5.50 13.80
CA GLN A 244 10.43 6.26 14.63
C GLN A 244 11.24 7.25 13.80
N ALA A 245 11.67 6.86 12.60
CA ALA A 245 12.34 7.76 11.68
C ALA A 245 11.43 8.93 11.23
N ILE A 246 10.13 8.68 11.02
CA ILE A 246 9.15 9.72 10.70
C ILE A 246 8.86 10.61 11.92
N GLU A 247 8.74 10.01 13.11
CA GLU A 247 8.61 10.74 14.38
C GLU A 247 9.80 11.70 14.57
N ALA A 248 11.02 11.19 14.40
CA ALA A 248 12.25 11.95 14.46
C ALA A 248 12.28 13.04 13.38
N LYS A 249 11.93 12.73 12.12
CA LYS A 249 11.84 13.71 11.02
C LYS A 249 10.97 14.91 11.40
N GLU A 250 9.76 14.64 11.88
CA GLU A 250 8.78 15.67 12.24
C GLU A 250 9.07 16.35 13.60
N GLY A 251 10.05 15.85 14.36
CA GLY A 251 10.42 16.40 15.66
C GLY A 251 9.36 16.16 16.74
N VAL A 252 8.59 15.08 16.61
CA VAL A 252 7.70 14.59 17.66
C VAL A 252 8.46 13.61 18.56
N GLU A 253 7.88 13.30 19.72
CA GLU A 253 8.45 12.30 20.63
C GLU A 253 8.56 10.95 19.91
N VAL A 254 9.79 10.43 19.82
CA VAL A 254 10.05 9.11 19.25
C VAL A 254 9.60 8.08 20.27
N GLU A 255 8.54 7.35 19.93
CA GLU A 255 8.04 6.29 20.80
C GLU A 255 8.86 5.02 20.55
N ALA A 256 9.24 4.34 21.64
CA ALA A 256 10.00 3.09 21.58
C ALA A 256 9.40 2.07 20.59
N ASP A 257 10.27 1.24 20.03
CA ASP A 257 9.87 0.24 19.04
C ASP A 257 8.79 -0.70 19.57
N THR A 258 7.91 -1.14 18.68
CA THR A 258 6.82 -2.05 19.07
C THR A 258 7.16 -3.45 18.64
N GLN A 259 7.37 -4.35 19.61
CA GLN A 259 7.51 -5.77 19.32
C GLN A 259 6.13 -6.37 19.08
N THR A 260 6.02 -7.18 18.03
CA THR A 260 4.83 -7.97 17.77
C THR A 260 4.79 -9.17 18.73
N TYR A 261 3.78 -9.21 19.60
CA TYR A 261 3.56 -10.30 20.55
C TYR A 261 2.72 -11.43 19.96
N ALA A 262 1.73 -11.11 19.13
CA ALA A 262 0.83 -12.08 18.54
C ALA A 262 0.29 -11.60 17.20
N THR A 263 0.10 -12.54 16.27
CA THR A 263 -0.46 -12.26 14.95
C THR A 263 -1.44 -13.36 14.56
N VAL A 264 -2.57 -13.01 13.97
CA VAL A 264 -3.56 -13.95 13.39
C VAL A 264 -4.27 -13.30 12.22
N THR A 265 -4.48 -14.02 11.11
CA THR A 265 -5.29 -13.48 10.01
C THR A 265 -6.78 -13.46 10.35
N ILE A 266 -7.53 -12.53 9.76
CA ILE A 266 -8.98 -12.45 9.94
C ILE A 266 -9.65 -13.76 9.48
N GLN A 267 -9.14 -14.36 8.39
CA GLN A 267 -9.59 -15.65 7.88
C GLN A 267 -9.52 -16.73 8.97
N ASN A 268 -8.33 -16.92 9.54
CA ASN A 268 -8.12 -17.97 10.54
C ASN A 268 -8.82 -17.64 11.87
N TYR A 269 -8.89 -16.37 12.26
CA TYR A 269 -9.65 -15.95 13.43
C TYR A 269 -11.14 -16.33 13.34
N PHE A 270 -11.82 -16.01 12.23
CA PHE A 270 -13.23 -16.34 12.09
C PHE A 270 -13.50 -17.85 11.90
N ARG A 271 -12.52 -18.61 11.41
CA ARG A 271 -12.60 -20.08 11.34
C ARG A 271 -12.57 -20.76 12.72
N LEU A 272 -12.15 -20.08 13.78
CA LEU A 272 -12.22 -20.59 15.15
C LEU A 272 -13.68 -20.72 15.66
N TYR A 273 -14.62 -19.98 15.06
CA TYR A 273 -16.02 -20.04 15.48
C TYR A 273 -16.69 -21.32 14.99
N LYS A 274 -17.27 -22.09 15.92
CA LYS A 274 -18.08 -23.30 15.61
C LYS A 274 -19.19 -23.08 14.58
N LYS A 275 -19.73 -21.86 14.52
CA LYS A 275 -20.74 -21.43 13.55
C LYS A 275 -20.39 -20.01 13.11
N LEU A 276 -20.42 -19.77 11.81
CA LEU A 276 -20.18 -18.49 11.17
C LEU A 276 -21.31 -18.21 10.19
N SER A 277 -21.81 -16.99 10.18
CA SER A 277 -22.73 -16.47 9.15
C SER A 277 -22.43 -15.00 8.90
N GLY A 278 -22.89 -14.44 7.80
CA GLY A 278 -22.75 -13.01 7.54
C GLY A 278 -23.82 -12.47 6.61
N MET A 279 -23.87 -11.15 6.49
CA MET A 279 -24.82 -10.45 5.62
C MET A 279 -24.12 -9.30 4.89
N THR A 280 -24.51 -9.07 3.64
CA THR A 280 -24.06 -7.97 2.79
C THR A 280 -24.95 -7.88 1.55
N GLY A 281 -24.96 -6.74 0.87
CA GLY A 281 -25.66 -6.55 -0.39
C GLY A 281 -24.93 -7.12 -1.61
N THR A 282 -23.67 -7.54 -1.49
CA THR A 282 -22.80 -7.80 -2.66
C THR A 282 -21.95 -9.08 -2.57
N ALA A 283 -22.42 -10.12 -1.87
CA ALA A 283 -21.68 -11.38 -1.69
C ALA A 283 -21.64 -12.29 -2.94
N GLU A 284 -22.64 -12.21 -3.82
CA GLU A 284 -22.83 -13.15 -4.95
C GLU A 284 -21.59 -13.30 -5.85
N THR A 285 -20.86 -12.21 -6.09
CA THR A 285 -19.68 -12.24 -6.98
C THR A 285 -18.52 -13.04 -6.41
N GLU A 286 -18.46 -13.21 -5.08
CA GLU A 286 -17.36 -13.81 -4.34
C GLU A 286 -17.79 -15.10 -3.62
N GLU A 287 -18.89 -15.72 -4.05
CA GLU A 287 -19.40 -16.97 -3.47
C GLU A 287 -18.34 -18.07 -3.40
N GLY A 288 -17.52 -18.19 -4.45
CA GLY A 288 -16.42 -19.13 -4.49
C GLY A 288 -15.39 -18.89 -3.39
N GLU A 289 -15.10 -17.63 -3.05
CA GLU A 289 -14.16 -17.26 -1.98
C GLU A 289 -14.75 -17.59 -0.60
N PHE A 290 -16.03 -17.24 -0.36
CA PHE A 290 -16.72 -17.57 0.89
C PHE A 290 -16.80 -19.07 1.15
N ASN A 291 -17.16 -19.86 0.14
CA ASN A 291 -17.23 -21.31 0.28
C ASN A 291 -15.82 -21.93 0.45
N THR A 292 -14.84 -21.49 -0.34
CA THR A 292 -13.49 -22.06 -0.30
C THR A 292 -12.81 -21.81 1.05
N ILE A 293 -12.84 -20.56 1.53
CA ILE A 293 -12.11 -20.12 2.73
C ILE A 293 -12.89 -20.40 4.02
N TYR A 294 -14.17 -20.02 4.04
CA TYR A 294 -14.98 -20.00 5.27
C TYR A 294 -16.02 -21.12 5.36
N LYS A 295 -16.22 -21.89 4.29
CA LYS A 295 -17.27 -22.92 4.19
C LYS A 295 -18.68 -22.34 4.43
N VAL A 296 -18.89 -21.12 3.93
CA VAL A 296 -20.17 -20.41 3.99
C VAL A 296 -20.75 -20.28 2.59
N ASP A 297 -21.98 -20.73 2.41
CA ASP A 297 -22.72 -20.57 1.15
C ASP A 297 -23.42 -19.20 1.07
N VAL A 298 -23.55 -18.67 -0.14
CA VAL A 298 -24.20 -17.37 -0.37
C VAL A 298 -25.64 -17.59 -0.81
N VAL A 299 -26.60 -17.01 -0.08
CA VAL A 299 -28.01 -17.05 -0.44
C VAL A 299 -28.49 -15.65 -0.79
N VAL A 300 -28.92 -15.46 -2.05
CA VAL A 300 -29.47 -14.18 -2.51
C VAL A 300 -30.91 -14.03 -2.01
N ILE A 301 -31.11 -13.11 -1.06
CA ILE A 301 -32.43 -12.78 -0.53
C ILE A 301 -33.15 -11.83 -1.49
N PRO A 302 -34.39 -12.14 -1.92
CA PRO A 302 -35.18 -11.23 -2.77
C PRO A 302 -35.38 -9.86 -2.13
N THR A 303 -35.42 -8.81 -2.93
CA THR A 303 -35.71 -7.46 -2.43
C THR A 303 -37.16 -7.34 -1.98
N ASN A 304 -37.40 -6.58 -0.91
CA ASN A 304 -38.75 -6.31 -0.41
C ASN A 304 -39.67 -5.63 -1.44
N ARG A 305 -39.09 -4.80 -2.31
CA ARG A 305 -39.77 -4.11 -3.42
C ARG A 305 -38.94 -4.24 -4.69
N ASN A 306 -39.61 -4.20 -5.84
CA ASN A 306 -38.95 -4.27 -7.14
C ASN A 306 -38.01 -3.08 -7.32
N VAL A 307 -36.79 -3.35 -7.80
CA VAL A 307 -35.81 -2.31 -8.11
C VAL A 307 -36.15 -1.71 -9.47
N VAL A 308 -36.36 -0.39 -9.50
CA VAL A 308 -36.67 0.39 -10.72
C VAL A 308 -35.53 1.36 -11.10
N ARG A 309 -34.32 1.12 -10.57
CA ARG A 309 -33.14 1.93 -10.84
C ARG A 309 -32.70 1.75 -12.30
N ASP A 310 -32.44 2.86 -12.97
CA ASP A 310 -31.90 2.92 -14.35
C ASP A 310 -30.37 2.80 -14.32
N ASP A 311 -29.84 1.60 -14.51
CA ASP A 311 -28.41 1.33 -14.62
C ASP A 311 -27.95 1.49 -16.08
N ARG A 312 -27.38 2.65 -16.40
CA ARG A 312 -26.98 3.04 -17.76
C ARG A 312 -25.65 2.43 -18.18
N ASN A 313 -25.39 2.41 -19.50
CA ASN A 313 -24.15 1.86 -20.05
C ASN A 313 -22.96 2.76 -19.79
N ASP A 314 -21.78 2.19 -19.58
CA ASP A 314 -20.57 2.96 -19.28
C ASP A 314 -20.19 3.88 -20.45
N LEU A 315 -19.76 5.09 -20.10
CA LEU A 315 -19.25 6.10 -21.03
C LEU A 315 -17.72 6.01 -21.06
N ILE A 316 -17.14 5.64 -22.20
CA ILE A 316 -15.70 5.44 -22.35
C ILE A 316 -15.08 6.60 -23.13
N TYR A 317 -14.07 7.23 -22.55
CA TYR A 317 -13.33 8.37 -23.06
C TYR A 317 -11.88 8.00 -23.41
N ARG A 318 -11.24 8.78 -24.27
CA ARG A 318 -9.85 8.53 -24.65
C ARG A 318 -8.90 8.90 -23.52
N THR A 319 -9.13 10.07 -22.91
CA THR A 319 -8.24 10.63 -21.88
C THR A 319 -8.97 10.86 -20.55
N LYS A 320 -8.23 10.86 -19.43
CA LYS A 320 -8.80 11.21 -18.11
C LYS A 320 -9.36 12.62 -18.10
N ARG A 321 -8.77 13.54 -18.87
CA ARG A 321 -9.22 14.93 -18.98
C ARG A 321 -10.63 15.03 -19.57
N GLU A 322 -10.88 14.34 -20.68
CA GLU A 322 -12.22 14.28 -21.30
C GLU A 322 -13.25 13.67 -20.34
N LYS A 323 -12.88 12.54 -19.72
CA LYS A 323 -13.69 11.84 -18.72
C LYS A 323 -14.14 12.77 -17.59
N TYR A 324 -13.21 13.49 -16.96
CA TYR A 324 -13.52 14.38 -15.86
C TYR A 324 -14.36 15.58 -16.30
N ASN A 325 -14.05 16.18 -17.45
CA ASN A 325 -14.86 17.28 -17.97
C ASN A 325 -16.32 16.85 -18.21
N ALA A 326 -16.54 15.67 -18.80
CA ALA A 326 -17.88 15.16 -19.04
C ALA A 326 -18.62 14.78 -17.74
N ALA A 327 -17.93 14.18 -16.77
CA ALA A 327 -18.50 13.90 -15.45
C ALA A 327 -18.98 15.19 -14.76
N ILE A 328 -18.18 16.26 -14.82
CA ILE A 328 -18.53 17.56 -14.25
C ILE A 328 -19.73 18.19 -14.96
N GLN A 329 -19.79 18.11 -16.29
CA GLN A 329 -20.94 18.60 -17.08
C GLN A 329 -22.23 17.86 -16.71
N GLU A 330 -22.18 16.53 -16.55
CA GLU A 330 -23.35 15.76 -16.12
C GLU A 330 -23.78 16.14 -14.69
N ILE A 331 -22.84 16.34 -13.75
CA ILE A 331 -23.15 16.83 -12.40
C ILE A 331 -23.88 18.18 -12.45
N GLN A 332 -23.41 19.12 -13.27
CA GLN A 332 -24.04 20.43 -13.41
C GLN A 332 -25.46 20.31 -13.96
N LYS A 333 -25.63 19.57 -15.05
CA LYS A 333 -26.94 19.34 -15.68
C LYS A 333 -27.95 18.74 -14.71
N LEU A 334 -27.55 17.69 -13.98
CA LEU A 334 -28.43 17.04 -13.00
C LEU A 334 -28.78 17.96 -11.85
N ARG A 335 -27.81 18.76 -11.38
CA ARG A 335 -28.04 19.74 -10.32
C ARG A 335 -28.97 20.87 -10.75
N GLU A 336 -28.86 21.37 -11.99
CA GLU A 336 -29.77 22.38 -12.54
C GLU A 336 -31.22 21.90 -12.57
N LEU A 337 -31.42 20.59 -12.79
CA LEU A 337 -32.71 19.91 -12.66
C LEU A 337 -33.13 19.66 -11.20
N GLY A 338 -32.28 20.03 -10.23
CA GLY A 338 -32.49 19.82 -8.80
C GLY A 338 -32.23 18.38 -8.33
N ARG A 339 -31.68 17.51 -9.17
CA ARG A 339 -31.50 16.09 -8.84
C ARG A 339 -30.23 15.88 -8.00
N PRO A 340 -30.27 15.12 -6.90
CA PRO A 340 -29.07 14.83 -6.11
C PRO A 340 -28.13 13.88 -6.83
N VAL A 341 -26.82 14.10 -6.62
CA VAL A 341 -25.75 13.31 -7.23
C VAL A 341 -24.77 12.83 -6.16
N LEU A 342 -24.53 11.53 -6.13
CA LEU A 342 -23.44 10.90 -5.38
C LEU A 342 -22.34 10.48 -6.36
N VAL A 343 -21.19 11.11 -6.25
CA VAL A 343 -20.00 10.86 -7.07
C VAL A 343 -19.08 9.90 -6.33
N GLY A 344 -18.86 8.70 -6.86
CA GLY A 344 -17.92 7.73 -6.31
C GLY A 344 -16.58 7.80 -7.03
N THR A 345 -15.50 7.92 -6.28
CA THR A 345 -14.11 7.96 -6.77
C THR A 345 -13.31 6.81 -6.14
N THR A 346 -12.19 6.45 -6.76
CA THR A 346 -11.29 5.35 -6.34
C THR A 346 -10.22 5.79 -5.33
N THR A 347 -9.80 7.06 -5.38
CA THR A 347 -8.74 7.60 -4.52
C THR A 347 -9.06 9.02 -4.03
N VAL A 348 -8.41 9.43 -2.94
CA VAL A 348 -8.56 10.78 -2.37
C VAL A 348 -8.11 11.84 -3.39
N GLU A 349 -7.04 11.59 -4.13
CA GLU A 349 -6.53 12.50 -5.16
C GLU A 349 -7.57 12.79 -6.25
N VAL A 350 -8.30 11.76 -6.68
CA VAL A 350 -9.39 11.93 -7.66
C VAL A 350 -10.53 12.74 -7.06
N SER A 351 -10.92 12.47 -5.79
CA SER A 351 -11.92 13.28 -5.08
C SER A 351 -11.55 14.76 -4.99
N GLU A 352 -10.31 15.07 -4.60
CA GLU A 352 -9.80 16.43 -4.51
C GLU A 352 -9.73 17.11 -5.89
N THR A 353 -9.42 16.35 -6.93
CA THR A 353 -9.43 16.85 -8.31
C THR A 353 -10.83 17.23 -8.77
N ILE A 354 -11.82 16.35 -8.58
CA ILE A 354 -13.22 16.63 -8.89
C ILE A 354 -13.75 17.80 -8.04
N SER A 355 -13.40 17.84 -6.75
CA SER A 355 -13.78 18.94 -5.85
C SER A 355 -13.25 20.30 -6.32
N ARG A 356 -11.97 20.37 -6.72
CA ARG A 356 -11.37 21.59 -7.28
C ARG A 356 -12.07 22.04 -8.57
N MET A 357 -12.44 21.11 -9.44
CA MET A 357 -13.18 21.42 -10.67
C MET A 357 -14.58 21.97 -10.37
N LEU A 358 -15.32 21.34 -9.45
CA LEU A 358 -16.64 21.83 -9.02
C LEU A 358 -16.57 23.19 -8.31
N THR A 359 -15.54 23.41 -7.48
CA THR A 359 -15.32 24.70 -6.81
C THR A 359 -15.11 25.83 -7.80
N ARG A 360 -14.32 25.60 -8.85
CA ARG A 360 -14.09 26.58 -9.93
C ARG A 360 -15.38 26.98 -10.64
N LEU A 361 -16.32 26.05 -10.75
CA LEU A 361 -17.65 26.25 -11.34
C LEU A 361 -18.69 26.73 -10.33
N LYS A 362 -18.28 27.03 -9.08
CA LYS A 362 -19.14 27.48 -7.99
C LYS A 362 -20.32 26.53 -7.72
N VAL A 363 -20.05 25.22 -7.79
CA VAL A 363 -21.01 24.16 -7.47
C VAL A 363 -20.79 23.74 -6.00
N PRO A 364 -21.64 24.17 -5.03
CA PRO A 364 -21.60 23.64 -3.66
C PRO A 364 -21.64 22.12 -3.60
N HIS A 365 -20.69 21.51 -2.92
CA HIS A 365 -20.58 20.06 -2.79
C HIS A 365 -19.93 19.72 -1.46
N ASN A 366 -20.11 18.48 -1.01
CA ASN A 366 -19.41 17.92 0.14
C ASN A 366 -18.46 16.80 -0.32
N VAL A 367 -17.34 16.64 0.38
CA VAL A 367 -16.35 15.60 0.10
C VAL A 367 -16.23 14.69 1.32
N LEU A 368 -16.32 13.37 1.09
CA LEU A 368 -16.20 12.33 2.09
C LEU A 368 -14.91 11.54 1.83
N ASN A 369 -13.90 11.79 2.66
CA ASN A 369 -12.57 11.18 2.54
C ASN A 369 -12.30 10.12 3.62
N ALA A 370 -13.35 9.59 4.26
CA ALA A 370 -13.28 8.56 5.31
C ALA A 370 -12.46 8.94 6.57
N LYS A 371 -12.10 10.21 6.76
CA LYS A 371 -11.33 10.71 7.91
C LYS A 371 -12.19 11.02 9.15
N GLN A 372 -13.51 11.25 9.02
CA GLN A 372 -14.36 11.73 10.13
C GLN A 372 -15.75 11.07 10.15
N HIS A 373 -15.86 9.87 10.74
CA HIS A 373 -17.07 9.04 10.68
C HIS A 373 -18.37 9.71 11.17
N ALA A 374 -18.34 10.44 12.28
CA ALA A 374 -19.54 11.10 12.81
C ALA A 374 -20.09 12.18 11.86
N ARG A 375 -19.20 13.01 11.31
CA ARG A 375 -19.58 14.08 10.38
C ARG A 375 -19.98 13.53 9.01
N GLU A 376 -19.40 12.41 8.60
CA GLU A 376 -19.75 11.72 7.36
C GLU A 376 -21.18 11.18 7.37
N ALA A 377 -21.64 10.62 8.49
CA ALA A 377 -23.01 10.14 8.61
C ALA A 377 -24.04 11.26 8.36
N ASP A 378 -23.82 12.44 8.94
CA ASP A 378 -24.68 13.61 8.75
C ASP A 378 -24.67 14.11 7.30
N VAL A 379 -23.51 14.14 6.66
CA VAL A 379 -23.39 14.56 5.26
C VAL A 379 -24.09 13.57 4.33
N VAL A 380 -23.94 12.27 4.56
CA VAL A 380 -24.56 11.21 3.75
C VAL A 380 -26.08 11.18 3.93
N ALA A 381 -26.58 11.40 5.15
CA ALA A 381 -28.01 11.52 5.41
C ALA A 381 -28.66 12.66 4.62
N ASN A 382 -27.90 13.73 4.35
CA ASN A 382 -28.32 14.88 3.55
C ASN A 382 -28.02 14.74 2.04
N ALA A 383 -27.33 13.69 1.59
CA ALA A 383 -26.97 13.49 0.19
C ALA A 383 -28.18 13.27 -0.73
N GLY A 384 -29.32 12.85 -0.17
CA GLY A 384 -30.57 12.63 -0.91
C GLY A 384 -31.45 13.88 -1.05
N GLN A 385 -31.01 15.05 -0.60
CA GLN A 385 -31.76 16.31 -0.69
C GLN A 385 -31.66 16.96 -2.07
N LYS A 386 -32.66 17.77 -2.44
CA LYS A 386 -32.74 18.42 -3.76
C LYS A 386 -31.47 19.24 -4.07
N GLY A 387 -30.82 18.93 -5.19
CA GLY A 387 -29.61 19.60 -5.67
C GLY A 387 -28.33 19.32 -4.89
N ALA A 388 -28.34 18.36 -3.95
CA ALA A 388 -27.16 17.97 -3.19
C ALA A 388 -26.14 17.27 -4.10
N VAL A 389 -24.87 17.65 -3.97
CA VAL A 389 -23.73 17.00 -4.64
C VAL A 389 -22.77 16.50 -3.56
N THR A 390 -22.53 15.19 -3.54
CA THR A 390 -21.67 14.55 -2.56
C THR A 390 -20.62 13.73 -3.28
N ILE A 391 -19.34 13.96 -2.99
CA ILE A 391 -18.22 13.17 -3.48
C ILE A 391 -17.82 12.19 -2.38
N ALA A 392 -17.73 10.91 -2.71
CA ALA A 392 -17.36 9.84 -1.80
C ALA A 392 -16.14 9.11 -2.35
N THR A 393 -15.05 9.17 -1.59
CA THR A 393 -13.86 8.37 -1.85
C THR A 393 -14.11 6.93 -1.42
N ASN A 394 -13.98 5.99 -2.36
CA ASN A 394 -14.27 4.57 -2.18
C ASN A 394 -15.65 4.34 -1.53
N MET A 395 -15.65 3.73 -0.34
CA MET A 395 -16.84 3.37 0.43
C MET A 395 -17.16 4.37 1.55
N ALA A 396 -16.68 5.62 1.48
CA ALA A 396 -17.00 6.62 2.50
C ALA A 396 -18.52 6.75 2.71
N GLY A 397 -18.96 6.86 3.96
CA GLY A 397 -20.39 6.88 4.30
C GLY A 397 -21.11 5.53 4.22
N ARG A 398 -20.40 4.38 4.22
CA ARG A 398 -21.00 3.03 4.31
C ARG A 398 -21.84 2.83 5.57
N GLY A 399 -22.85 1.96 5.46
CA GLY A 399 -23.82 1.69 6.52
C GLY A 399 -24.88 2.79 6.70
N THR A 400 -24.64 4.01 6.21
CA THR A 400 -25.60 5.12 6.32
C THR A 400 -26.61 5.09 5.18
N ASP A 401 -27.89 5.22 5.51
CA ASP A 401 -29.00 5.25 4.55
C ASP A 401 -29.19 6.63 3.93
N ILE A 402 -29.32 6.68 2.61
CA ILE A 402 -29.57 7.92 1.86
C ILE A 402 -31.05 7.99 1.54
N LYS A 403 -31.80 8.76 2.33
CA LYS A 403 -33.23 8.97 2.12
C LYS A 403 -33.45 10.09 1.12
N LEU A 404 -34.33 9.86 0.15
CA LEU A 404 -34.70 10.87 -0.83
C LEU A 404 -35.57 11.95 -0.18
N GLY A 405 -35.18 13.21 -0.32
CA GLY A 405 -35.92 14.36 0.17
C GLY A 405 -37.25 14.60 -0.58
N PRO A 406 -38.10 15.51 -0.08
CA PRO A 406 -39.36 15.86 -0.74
C PRO A 406 -39.13 16.34 -2.18
N GLY A 407 -39.92 15.85 -3.14
CA GLY A 407 -39.83 16.25 -4.56
C GLY A 407 -38.68 15.60 -5.34
N VAL A 408 -37.83 14.77 -4.71
CA VAL A 408 -36.67 14.14 -5.35
C VAL A 408 -37.07 12.90 -6.15
N LYS A 409 -38.12 12.18 -5.74
CA LYS A 409 -38.57 10.97 -6.44
C LYS A 409 -39.12 11.31 -7.83
N GLU A 410 -39.82 12.44 -7.93
CA GLU A 410 -40.47 12.95 -9.13
C GLU A 410 -39.46 13.41 -10.20
N ILE A 411 -38.28 13.85 -9.78
CA ILE A 411 -37.17 14.26 -10.67
C ILE A 411 -36.17 13.13 -10.95
N GLY A 412 -36.56 11.88 -10.71
CA GLY A 412 -35.79 10.68 -11.05
C GLY A 412 -34.93 10.11 -9.93
N GLY A 413 -35.02 10.62 -8.69
CA GLY A 413 -34.31 10.09 -7.53
C GLY A 413 -32.80 10.38 -7.53
N LEU A 414 -32.05 9.65 -6.70
CA LEU A 414 -30.59 9.81 -6.60
C LEU A 414 -29.88 9.31 -7.86
N HIS A 415 -28.95 10.11 -8.37
CA HIS A 415 -28.03 9.70 -9.44
C HIS A 415 -26.68 9.28 -8.86
N ILE A 416 -26.21 8.09 -9.22
CA ILE A 416 -24.89 7.57 -8.89
C ILE A 416 -23.96 7.79 -10.07
N LEU A 417 -22.88 8.53 -9.86
CA LEU A 417 -21.84 8.75 -10.86
C LEU A 417 -20.55 8.09 -10.41
N GLY A 418 -20.11 7.04 -11.10
CA GLY A 418 -18.78 6.47 -10.91
C GLY A 418 -17.77 7.18 -11.80
N THR A 419 -16.71 7.75 -11.23
CA THR A 419 -15.66 8.41 -12.03
C THR A 419 -14.70 7.44 -12.70
N GLU A 420 -14.73 6.17 -12.26
CA GLU A 420 -13.90 5.04 -12.70
C GLU A 420 -14.62 3.73 -12.36
N ARG A 421 -14.12 2.62 -12.89
CA ARG A 421 -14.47 1.26 -12.48
C ARG A 421 -13.43 0.73 -11.51
N HIS A 422 -13.88 0.12 -10.42
CA HIS A 422 -12.96 -0.56 -9.51
C HIS A 422 -12.47 -1.88 -10.12
N GLU A 423 -11.37 -2.40 -9.59
CA GLU A 423 -10.89 -3.75 -9.92
C GLU A 423 -11.93 -4.82 -9.59
N SER A 424 -12.71 -4.63 -8.51
CA SER A 424 -13.78 -5.53 -8.09
C SER A 424 -15.15 -4.95 -8.41
N ARG A 425 -15.96 -5.74 -9.12
CA ARG A 425 -17.38 -5.48 -9.45
C ARG A 425 -18.22 -5.29 -8.19
N ARG A 426 -17.80 -5.89 -7.09
CA ARG A 426 -18.47 -5.79 -5.79
C ARG A 426 -18.57 -4.34 -5.32
N ILE A 427 -17.45 -3.60 -5.39
CA ILE A 427 -17.38 -2.21 -4.95
C ILE A 427 -18.24 -1.32 -5.85
N ASP A 428 -18.21 -1.55 -7.16
CA ASP A 428 -19.10 -0.85 -8.10
C ASP A 428 -20.58 -1.14 -7.81
N ARG A 429 -20.94 -2.39 -7.52
CA ARG A 429 -22.31 -2.78 -7.14
C ARG A 429 -22.74 -2.13 -5.83
N GLN A 430 -21.85 -2.01 -4.85
CA GLN A 430 -22.12 -1.30 -3.60
C GLN A 430 -22.40 0.19 -3.85
N LEU A 431 -21.60 0.84 -4.69
CA LEU A 431 -21.80 2.23 -5.07
C LEU A 431 -23.16 2.41 -5.77
N ARG A 432 -23.51 1.55 -6.73
CA ARG A 432 -24.83 1.54 -7.38
C ARG A 432 -25.97 1.35 -6.38
N GLY A 433 -25.79 0.43 -5.44
CA GLY A 433 -26.74 0.09 -4.37
C GLY A 433 -27.08 1.23 -3.42
N ARG A 434 -26.38 2.36 -3.50
CA ARG A 434 -26.74 3.59 -2.78
C ARG A 434 -28.02 4.24 -3.33
N ALA A 435 -28.35 4.01 -4.60
CA ALA A 435 -29.62 4.43 -5.20
C ALA A 435 -30.58 3.24 -5.42
N GLY A 436 -31.88 3.54 -5.57
CA GLY A 436 -32.89 2.52 -5.84
C GLY A 436 -33.39 1.76 -4.61
N ARG A 437 -33.16 2.28 -3.39
CA ARG A 437 -33.51 1.61 -2.13
C ARG A 437 -35.03 1.51 -1.97
N GLN A 438 -35.52 0.35 -1.52
CA GLN A 438 -36.96 0.10 -1.31
C GLN A 438 -37.85 0.44 -2.52
N GLY A 439 -37.33 0.23 -3.73
CA GLY A 439 -38.04 0.51 -4.99
C GLY A 439 -38.13 2.00 -5.35
N ASP A 440 -37.35 2.85 -4.69
CA ASP A 440 -37.25 4.26 -5.08
C ASP A 440 -36.65 4.39 -6.49
N PRO A 441 -37.01 5.46 -7.23
CA PRO A 441 -36.36 5.77 -8.50
C PRO A 441 -34.90 6.18 -8.25
N GLY A 442 -34.07 5.96 -9.27
CA GLY A 442 -32.67 6.33 -9.24
C GLY A 442 -32.01 5.94 -10.56
N SER A 443 -30.77 6.36 -10.76
CA SER A 443 -29.97 5.89 -11.89
C SER A 443 -28.51 5.75 -11.52
N SER A 444 -27.76 4.94 -12.25
CA SER A 444 -26.31 4.87 -12.14
C SER A 444 -25.63 4.97 -13.51
N GLN A 445 -24.48 5.64 -13.53
CA GLN A 445 -23.70 5.90 -14.74
C GLN A 445 -22.21 5.89 -14.38
N PHE A 446 -21.38 5.17 -15.13
CA PHE A 446 -19.93 5.14 -14.93
C PHE A 446 -19.25 5.85 -16.11
N PHE A 447 -18.21 6.62 -15.78
CA PHE A 447 -17.34 7.32 -16.72
C PHE A 447 -15.96 6.67 -16.63
N ILE A 448 -15.41 6.21 -17.76
CA ILE A 448 -14.18 5.42 -17.81
C ILE A 448 -13.25 6.03 -18.85
N SER A 449 -11.95 6.03 -18.62
CA SER A 449 -10.94 6.38 -19.63
C SER A 449 -10.10 5.17 -20.02
N LEU A 450 -9.61 5.15 -21.26
CA LEU A 450 -8.55 4.20 -21.66
C LEU A 450 -7.26 4.33 -20.84
N GLU A 451 -7.04 5.49 -20.21
CA GLU A 451 -5.92 5.77 -19.33
C GLU A 451 -6.14 5.30 -17.87
N ASP A 452 -7.34 4.80 -17.53
CA ASP A 452 -7.62 4.26 -16.19
C ASP A 452 -6.93 2.91 -15.98
N ASP A 453 -6.57 2.60 -14.73
CA ASP A 453 -5.68 1.46 -14.44
C ASP A 453 -6.28 0.12 -14.86
N LEU A 454 -7.58 -0.09 -14.64
CA LEU A 454 -8.31 -1.27 -15.14
C LEU A 454 -8.17 -1.44 -16.66
N MET A 455 -8.26 -0.33 -17.41
CA MET A 455 -8.22 -0.33 -18.86
C MET A 455 -6.80 -0.49 -19.39
N ARG A 456 -5.81 0.10 -18.71
CA ARG A 456 -4.38 -0.08 -19.01
C ARG A 456 -3.94 -1.53 -18.88
N LEU A 457 -4.41 -2.22 -17.82
CA LEU A 457 -3.99 -3.58 -17.54
C LEU A 457 -4.64 -4.62 -18.49
N PHE A 458 -5.88 -4.40 -18.94
CA PHE A 458 -6.65 -5.46 -19.63
C PHE A 458 -7.49 -5.02 -20.85
N GLY A 459 -7.68 -3.72 -21.08
CA GLY A 459 -8.56 -3.18 -22.12
C GLY A 459 -7.86 -2.56 -23.34
N GLY A 460 -6.57 -2.23 -23.22
CA GLY A 460 -5.85 -1.34 -24.13
C GLY A 460 -5.93 -1.70 -25.62
N GLU A 461 -5.34 -2.81 -26.06
CA GLU A 461 -5.07 -2.98 -27.50
C GLU A 461 -6.30 -3.19 -28.39
N ARG A 462 -7.35 -3.83 -27.86
CA ARG A 462 -8.56 -4.15 -28.66
C ARG A 462 -9.49 -2.95 -28.76
N ILE A 463 -9.69 -2.24 -27.65
CA ILE A 463 -10.57 -1.07 -27.59
C ILE A 463 -9.90 0.13 -28.26
N THR A 464 -8.58 0.29 -28.10
CA THR A 464 -7.80 1.33 -28.83
C THR A 464 -7.90 1.12 -30.34
N ARG A 465 -7.70 -0.11 -30.85
CA ARG A 465 -7.88 -0.41 -32.28
C ARG A 465 -9.30 -0.17 -32.79
N TRP A 466 -10.30 -0.35 -31.94
CA TRP A 466 -11.70 -0.05 -32.28
C TRP A 466 -11.95 1.45 -32.35
N MET A 467 -11.41 2.23 -31.40
CA MET A 467 -11.45 3.69 -31.41
C MET A 467 -10.71 4.29 -32.60
N GLU A 468 -9.55 3.75 -32.96
CA GLU A 468 -8.79 4.19 -34.14
C GLU A 468 -9.54 3.95 -35.45
N LYS A 469 -10.32 2.85 -35.54
CA LYS A 469 -11.13 2.53 -36.72
C LYS A 469 -12.43 3.33 -36.84
N LEU A 470 -12.99 3.80 -35.72
CA LEU A 470 -14.22 4.60 -35.70
C LEU A 470 -14.01 6.05 -36.16
N GLY A 471 -12.75 6.49 -36.28
CA GLY A 471 -12.42 7.81 -36.85
C GLY A 471 -12.71 8.97 -35.90
N ALA A 472 -12.10 10.12 -36.19
CA ALA A 472 -12.09 11.34 -35.37
C ALA A 472 -13.43 12.10 -35.34
N ALA A 473 -14.50 11.42 -34.95
CA ALA A 473 -15.71 12.07 -34.47
C ALA A 473 -15.71 12.01 -32.94
N ASP A 474 -15.56 13.19 -32.33
CA ASP A 474 -16.06 13.53 -30.99
C ASP A 474 -17.38 12.78 -30.72
N GLU A 475 -17.66 12.18 -29.57
CA GLU A 475 -17.24 12.31 -28.19
C GLU A 475 -17.85 11.06 -27.54
N VAL A 476 -17.09 10.28 -26.76
CA VAL A 476 -17.61 9.14 -25.96
C VAL A 476 -18.04 7.89 -26.74
N LEU A 477 -17.51 6.73 -26.32
CA LEU A 477 -18.06 5.43 -26.73
C LEU A 477 -19.10 4.95 -25.71
N GLU A 478 -20.31 4.70 -26.17
CA GLU A 478 -21.37 4.04 -25.40
C GLU A 478 -21.94 2.85 -26.20
N HIS A 479 -21.78 1.63 -25.68
CA HIS A 479 -22.40 0.44 -26.28
C HIS A 479 -22.47 -0.73 -25.27
N PRO A 480 -23.53 -1.55 -25.26
CA PRO A 480 -23.65 -2.69 -24.34
C PRO A 480 -22.51 -3.72 -24.43
N MET A 481 -21.86 -3.85 -25.59
CA MET A 481 -20.68 -4.74 -25.74
C MET A 481 -19.43 -4.22 -25.01
N LEU A 482 -19.31 -2.91 -24.82
CA LEU A 482 -18.20 -2.30 -24.09
C LEU A 482 -18.32 -2.62 -22.59
N ASN A 483 -19.53 -2.52 -22.01
CA ASN A 483 -19.79 -2.95 -20.64
C ASN A 483 -19.37 -4.41 -20.40
N LYS A 484 -19.73 -5.32 -21.32
CA LYS A 484 -19.32 -6.73 -21.22
C LYS A 484 -17.81 -6.91 -21.29
N SER A 485 -17.11 -6.03 -22.00
CA SER A 485 -15.65 -6.06 -22.10
C SER A 485 -15.00 -5.58 -20.80
N VAL A 486 -15.51 -4.49 -20.21
CA VAL A 486 -15.11 -3.99 -18.90
C VAL A 486 -15.38 -5.04 -17.81
N GLU A 487 -16.57 -5.65 -17.80
CA GLU A 487 -16.92 -6.69 -16.82
C GLU A 487 -15.99 -7.91 -16.92
N ARG A 488 -15.58 -8.30 -18.13
CA ARG A 488 -14.59 -9.37 -18.33
C ARG A 488 -13.21 -8.98 -17.81
N ALA A 489 -12.81 -7.73 -18.00
CA ALA A 489 -11.56 -7.22 -17.44
C ALA A 489 -11.60 -7.29 -15.90
N GLN A 490 -12.68 -6.82 -15.27
CA GLN A 490 -12.85 -6.92 -13.81
C GLN A 490 -12.83 -8.37 -13.33
N LYS A 491 -13.56 -9.29 -13.98
CA LYS A 491 -13.53 -10.74 -13.63
C LYS A 491 -12.12 -11.31 -13.65
N LYS A 492 -11.32 -10.96 -14.67
CA LYS A 492 -9.95 -11.43 -14.79
C LYS A 492 -9.06 -10.89 -13.66
N VAL A 493 -9.26 -9.64 -13.26
CA VAL A 493 -8.56 -9.05 -12.10
C VAL A 493 -8.99 -9.72 -10.80
N GLU A 494 -10.30 -9.92 -10.60
CA GLU A 494 -10.86 -10.62 -9.44
C GLU A 494 -10.27 -12.03 -9.30
N GLU A 495 -10.25 -12.82 -10.39
CA GLU A 495 -9.66 -14.17 -10.41
C GLU A 495 -8.16 -14.16 -10.05
N ASN A 496 -7.41 -13.20 -10.59
CA ASN A 496 -5.98 -13.06 -10.30
C ASN A 496 -5.75 -12.69 -8.82
N ASN A 497 -6.51 -11.71 -8.32
CA ASN A 497 -6.44 -11.27 -6.94
C ASN A 497 -6.85 -12.39 -5.97
N PHE A 498 -7.88 -13.17 -6.31
CA PHE A 498 -8.27 -14.36 -5.54
C PHE A 498 -7.16 -15.41 -5.52
N ALA A 499 -6.50 -15.68 -6.66
CA ALA A 499 -5.39 -16.63 -6.70
C ALA A 499 -4.20 -16.21 -5.82
N ILE A 500 -3.88 -14.90 -5.79
CA ILE A 500 -2.85 -14.33 -4.91
C ILE A 500 -3.26 -14.51 -3.44
N ARG A 501 -4.50 -14.12 -3.09
CA ARG A 501 -5.03 -14.27 -1.72
C ARG A 501 -5.04 -15.73 -1.27
N LYS A 502 -5.41 -16.66 -2.15
CA LYS A 502 -5.41 -18.09 -1.86
C LYS A 502 -4.00 -18.60 -1.51
N ARG A 503 -2.97 -18.20 -2.27
CA ARG A 503 -1.59 -18.56 -1.95
C ARG A 503 -1.15 -17.99 -0.60
N LEU A 504 -1.44 -16.72 -0.33
CA LEU A 504 -1.14 -16.10 0.98
C LEU A 504 -1.82 -16.85 2.12
N LEU A 505 -3.07 -17.28 1.95
CA LEU A 505 -3.80 -18.08 2.93
C LEU A 505 -3.16 -19.47 3.13
N GLU A 506 -2.62 -20.11 2.08
CA GLU A 506 -1.90 -21.38 2.20
C GLU A 506 -0.65 -21.24 3.07
N TYR A 507 0.13 -20.17 2.90
CA TYR A 507 1.26 -19.86 3.79
C TYR A 507 0.81 -19.60 5.23
N ASP A 508 -0.23 -18.79 5.42
CA ASP A 508 -0.72 -18.50 6.77
C ASP A 508 -1.34 -19.74 7.45
N ASN A 509 -1.88 -20.70 6.69
CA ASN A 509 -2.36 -21.97 7.26
C ASN A 509 -1.22 -22.79 7.87
N VAL A 510 -0.02 -22.79 7.27
CA VAL A 510 1.17 -23.45 7.85
C VAL A 510 1.56 -22.76 9.16
N MET A 511 1.61 -21.42 9.15
CA MET A 511 1.87 -20.64 10.37
C MET A 511 0.79 -20.86 11.44
N ASN A 512 -0.46 -21.03 11.04
CA ASN A 512 -1.58 -21.28 11.96
C ASN A 512 -1.48 -22.67 12.61
N GLN A 513 -1.04 -23.71 11.89
CA GLN A 513 -0.79 -25.03 12.48
C GLN A 513 0.29 -24.97 13.57
N GLN A 514 1.39 -24.27 13.31
CA GLN A 514 2.42 -24.02 14.33
C GLN A 514 1.85 -23.24 15.52
N ARG A 515 1.04 -22.21 15.24
CA ARG A 515 0.38 -21.40 16.27
C ARG A 515 -0.53 -22.23 17.17
N GLU A 516 -1.33 -23.13 16.61
CA GLU A 516 -2.21 -24.03 17.37
C GLU A 516 -1.40 -24.89 18.33
N VAL A 517 -0.31 -25.52 17.88
CA VAL A 517 0.57 -26.33 18.74
C VAL A 517 1.14 -25.50 19.89
N ILE A 518 1.68 -24.31 19.60
CA ILE A 518 2.25 -23.42 20.62
C ILE A 518 1.17 -22.95 21.60
N TYR A 519 -0.01 -22.60 21.11
CA TYR A 519 -1.11 -22.09 21.94
C TYR A 519 -1.71 -23.19 22.81
N ASP A 520 -1.77 -24.43 22.32
CA ASP A 520 -2.22 -25.58 23.08
C ASP A 520 -1.20 -25.97 24.16
N ARG A 521 0.10 -26.01 23.82
CA ARG A 521 1.17 -26.19 24.83
C ARG A 521 1.12 -25.12 25.90
N ARG A 522 1.00 -23.84 25.50
CA ARG A 522 0.85 -22.72 26.42
C ARG A 522 -0.39 -22.88 27.30
N ARG A 523 -1.52 -23.33 26.74
CA ARG A 523 -2.75 -23.59 27.50
C ARG A 523 -2.56 -24.71 28.51
N HIS A 524 -1.97 -25.85 28.12
CA HIS A 524 -1.67 -26.95 29.05
C HIS A 524 -0.77 -26.49 30.20
N ALA A 525 0.28 -25.71 29.87
CA ALA A 525 1.18 -25.14 30.88
C ALA A 525 0.47 -24.21 31.86
N LEU A 526 -0.42 -23.34 31.36
CA LEU A 526 -1.18 -22.40 32.20
C LEU A 526 -2.28 -23.10 33.03
N MET A 527 -2.88 -24.16 32.50
CA MET A 527 -3.94 -24.92 33.18
C MET A 527 -3.39 -25.98 34.15
N GLY A 528 -2.07 -26.24 34.14
CA GLY A 528 -1.40 -27.14 35.07
C GLY A 528 -1.64 -28.62 34.79
N GLU A 529 -1.98 -28.99 33.55
CA GLU A 529 -2.14 -30.40 33.16
C GLU A 529 -0.76 -31.07 33.08
N ARG A 530 -0.55 -32.16 33.84
CA ARG A 530 0.65 -33.02 33.94
C ARG A 530 1.86 -32.66 33.04
N LEU A 531 2.59 -31.59 33.38
CA LEU A 531 3.79 -31.14 32.65
C LEU A 531 5.03 -32.00 32.86
N LYS A 532 5.06 -32.85 33.90
CA LYS A 532 6.26 -33.60 34.30
C LYS A 532 6.77 -34.52 33.19
N SER A 533 5.89 -35.25 32.51
CA SER A 533 6.29 -36.14 31.42
C SER A 533 6.86 -35.35 30.26
N GLU A 534 6.19 -34.26 29.86
CA GLU A 534 6.60 -33.43 28.73
C GLU A 534 7.96 -32.76 28.97
N ILE A 535 8.25 -32.33 30.20
CA ILE A 535 9.56 -31.77 30.57
C ILE A 535 10.67 -32.83 30.52
N LEU A 536 10.38 -34.07 30.94
CA LEU A 536 11.36 -35.16 30.86
C LEU A 536 11.66 -35.51 29.40
N ASP A 537 10.63 -35.60 28.55
CA ASP A 537 10.80 -35.81 27.12
C ASP A 537 11.69 -34.71 26.49
N TYR A 538 11.46 -33.44 26.85
CA TYR A 538 12.32 -32.33 26.39
C TYR A 538 13.77 -32.41 26.89
N ALA A 539 13.98 -32.93 28.09
CA ALA A 539 15.33 -33.12 28.63
C ALA A 539 16.07 -34.23 27.90
N ASP A 540 15.39 -35.34 27.62
CA ASP A 540 15.96 -36.47 26.87
C ASP A 540 16.33 -36.04 25.44
N ASP A 541 15.42 -35.37 24.72
CA ASP A 541 15.67 -34.83 23.37
C ASP A 541 16.88 -33.87 23.33
N PHE A 542 17.01 -33.02 24.36
CA PHE A 542 18.13 -32.07 24.47
C PHE A 542 19.46 -32.79 24.70
N VAL A 543 19.48 -33.80 25.56
CA VAL A 543 20.67 -34.62 25.81
C VAL A 543 21.07 -35.40 24.56
N ASP A 544 20.12 -36.02 23.87
CA ASP A 544 20.36 -36.75 22.62
C ASP A 544 20.96 -35.82 21.54
N GLY A 545 20.40 -34.62 21.38
CA GLY A 545 20.95 -33.63 20.44
C GLY A 545 22.38 -33.18 20.78
N LEU A 546 22.72 -33.05 22.07
CA LEU A 546 24.10 -32.77 22.49
C LEU A 546 25.03 -33.95 22.19
N LEU A 547 24.58 -35.18 22.44
CA LEU A 547 25.36 -36.38 22.17
C LEU A 547 25.62 -36.57 20.66
N GLU A 548 24.65 -36.27 19.80
CA GLU A 548 24.83 -36.32 18.34
C GLU A 548 25.90 -35.32 17.86
N VAL A 549 25.92 -34.10 18.42
CA VAL A 549 26.86 -33.05 18.01
C VAL A 549 28.28 -33.33 18.49
N TYR A 550 28.43 -33.78 19.74
CA TYR A 550 29.76 -33.91 20.37
C TYR A 550 30.31 -35.33 20.38
N PHE A 551 29.46 -36.35 20.22
CA PHE A 551 29.83 -37.77 20.28
C PHE A 551 29.16 -38.62 19.16
N PRO A 552 29.23 -38.22 17.88
CA PRO A 552 28.51 -38.87 16.78
C PRO A 552 28.88 -40.35 16.57
N ASP A 553 30.11 -40.75 16.90
CA ASP A 553 30.62 -42.12 16.72
C ASP A 553 30.35 -43.05 17.91
N ASN A 554 29.82 -42.53 19.04
CA ASN A 554 29.68 -43.26 20.31
C ASN A 554 28.25 -43.35 20.83
N ILE A 555 27.25 -42.90 20.06
CA ILE A 555 25.82 -42.92 20.44
C ILE A 555 25.36 -44.29 20.95
N PRO A 556 25.67 -45.44 20.30
CA PRO A 556 25.18 -46.75 20.75
C PRO A 556 25.84 -47.26 22.04
N SER A 557 27.04 -46.80 22.39
CA SER A 557 27.73 -47.24 23.62
C SER A 557 27.27 -46.44 24.84
N ILE A 558 26.98 -45.14 24.64
CA ILE A 558 26.53 -44.23 25.70
C ILE A 558 25.05 -44.47 26.05
N GLN A 559 24.18 -44.75 25.08
CA GLN A 559 22.76 -45.06 25.33
C GLN A 559 22.52 -46.38 26.12
N ASN A 560 23.52 -47.27 26.20
CA ASN A 560 23.40 -48.52 26.96
C ASN A 560 23.90 -48.41 28.43
N GLU A 561 24.56 -47.31 28.80
CA GLU A 561 25.09 -47.08 30.16
C GLU A 561 24.24 -46.11 30.99
N LEU A 562 23.36 -45.33 30.35
CA LEU A 562 22.32 -44.50 30.99
C LEU A 562 21.02 -45.30 31.15
#